data_AF-A0A1D2MS07-F1
#
_entry.id   AF-A0A1D2MS07-F1
#
_cell.length_a   1.000
_cell.length_b   1.000
_cell.length_c   1.000
_cell.angle_alpha   90.00
_cell.angle_beta   90.00
_cell.angle_gamma   90.00
#
_symmetry.space_group_name_H-M   'P 1'
#
loop_
_entity.id
_entity.type
_entity.pdbx_description
1 polymer ?
#
loop_
_entity_poly.entity_id
_entity_poly.type
_entity_poly.pdbx_seq_one_letter_code
_entity_poly.pdbx_strand_id
1 'polypeptide(L)'
;MADNSDTSEGDCRIEWKNPEPTLINGFEKLFRTQTLTDVTLSCQGSTINCHKIVILASSRMFEKHLLKTECQNPIIEIDAGIQFEQLQRILDYMYTGEVIVPESELVGFLQAAEKLEVKGIVRI
;
A
#
# COMPACT_ATOMS: atom_id res chain seq x y z
N MET A 1 -28.40 -39.40 41.89
CA MET A 1 -29.27 -38.72 40.91
C MET A 1 -28.43 -37.63 40.29
N ALA A 2 -28.13 -37.77 39.00
CA ALA A 2 -27.40 -36.80 38.21
C ALA A 2 -28.36 -35.69 37.79
N ASP A 3 -27.92 -34.43 37.84
CA ASP A 3 -27.97 -33.56 36.67
C ASP A 3 -26.97 -32.41 36.89
N ASN A 4 -25.83 -32.52 36.20
CA ASN A 4 -24.80 -31.50 36.13
C ASN A 4 -25.00 -30.82 34.77
N SER A 5 -25.83 -29.79 34.72
CA SER A 5 -26.08 -29.02 33.50
C SER A 5 -24.94 -28.02 33.27
N ASP A 6 -23.75 -28.55 33.02
CA ASP A 6 -22.69 -27.83 32.34
C ASP A 6 -23.16 -27.57 30.90
N THR A 7 -23.75 -26.39 30.71
CA THR A 7 -24.12 -25.90 29.39
C THR A 7 -22.89 -25.23 28.82
N SER A 8 -21.97 -26.01 28.23
CA SER A 8 -20.93 -25.43 27.38
C SER A 8 -21.60 -25.06 26.05
N GLU A 9 -22.15 -23.84 25.96
CA GLU A 9 -22.61 -23.26 24.69
C GLU A 9 -21.45 -23.33 23.70
N GLY A 10 -21.62 -24.13 22.64
CA GLY A 10 -20.55 -24.40 21.69
C GLY A 10 -20.28 -23.18 20.81
N ASP A 11 -19.03 -22.75 20.72
CA ASP A 11 -18.62 -21.65 19.85
C ASP A 11 -18.76 -22.02 18.36
N CYS A 12 -19.32 -21.10 17.57
CA CYS A 12 -19.39 -21.22 16.11
C CYS A 12 -18.35 -20.31 15.44
N ARG A 13 -17.54 -20.86 14.52
CA ARG A 13 -16.55 -20.11 13.74
C ARG A 13 -17.12 -19.72 12.37
N ILE A 14 -17.07 -18.42 12.08
CA ILE A 14 -17.44 -17.85 10.77
C ILE A 14 -16.14 -17.37 10.11
N GLU A 15 -15.96 -17.71 8.83
CA GLU A 15 -14.76 -17.34 8.09
C GLU A 15 -15.12 -16.57 6.82
N TRP A 16 -14.38 -15.50 6.56
CA TRP A 16 -14.32 -14.91 5.24
C TRP A 16 -13.26 -15.65 4.42
N LYS A 17 -13.69 -16.44 3.44
CA LYS A 17 -12.76 -17.12 2.54
C LYS A 17 -12.11 -16.11 1.58
N ASN A 18 -10.79 -16.14 1.51
CA ASN A 18 -9.97 -15.32 0.61
C ASN A 18 -10.29 -13.82 0.71
N PRO A 19 -10.11 -13.18 1.88
CA PRO A 19 -10.39 -11.76 2.04
C PRO A 19 -9.41 -10.86 1.28
N GLU A 20 -8.21 -11.35 0.96
CA GLU A 20 -7.10 -10.56 0.41
C GLU A 20 -7.46 -9.84 -0.90
N PRO A 21 -8.02 -10.51 -1.93
CA PRO A 21 -8.42 -9.83 -3.17
C PRO A 21 -9.51 -8.78 -2.94
N THR A 22 -10.40 -8.98 -1.95
CA THR A 22 -11.44 -7.99 -1.66
C THR A 22 -10.86 -6.75 -1.02
N LEU A 23 -9.88 -6.90 -0.12
CA LEU A 23 -9.19 -5.76 0.49
C LEU A 23 -8.35 -5.01 -0.54
N ILE A 24 -7.60 -5.72 -1.38
CA ILE A 24 -6.80 -5.12 -2.46
C ILE A 24 -7.70 -4.32 -3.41
N ASN A 25 -8.77 -4.93 -3.93
CA ASN A 25 -9.72 -4.25 -4.82
C ASN A 25 -10.42 -3.07 -4.13
N GLY A 26 -10.68 -3.19 -2.83
CA GLY A 26 -11.23 -2.11 -2.02
C GLY A 26 -10.29 -0.91 -1.94
N PHE A 27 -9.01 -1.12 -1.62
CA PHE A 27 -8.01 -0.06 -1.56
C PHE A 27 -7.69 0.52 -2.94
N GLU A 28 -7.62 -0.32 -3.97
CA GLU A 28 -7.48 0.15 -5.35
C GLU A 28 -8.63 1.09 -5.71
N LYS A 29 -9.89 0.68 -5.45
CA LYS A 29 -11.06 1.53 -5.72
C LYS A 29 -10.95 2.87 -4.99
N LEU A 30 -10.63 2.86 -3.70
CA LEU A 30 -10.46 4.09 -2.90
C LEU A 30 -9.36 4.99 -3.47
N PHE A 31 -8.25 4.41 -3.94
CA PHE A 31 -7.17 5.14 -4.60
C PHE A 31 -7.64 5.76 -5.92
N ARG A 32 -8.31 5.00 -6.80
CA ARG A 32 -8.82 5.51 -8.08
C ARG A 32 -9.87 6.61 -7.88
N THR A 33 -10.72 6.50 -6.86
CA THR A 33 -11.73 7.52 -6.54
C THR A 33 -11.22 8.63 -5.63
N GLN A 34 -9.93 8.63 -5.27
CA GLN A 34 -9.30 9.63 -4.41
C GLN A 34 -10.08 9.85 -3.10
N THR A 35 -10.61 8.77 -2.55
CA THR A 35 -11.52 8.79 -1.39
C THR A 35 -10.76 8.39 -0.14
N LEU A 36 -10.82 9.21 0.92
CA LEU A 36 -10.10 9.00 2.19
C LEU A 36 -8.57 9.04 2.09
N THR A 37 -8.02 9.69 1.05
CA THR A 37 -6.58 9.95 0.96
C THR A 37 -6.15 10.91 2.08
N ASP A 38 -5.04 10.62 2.74
CA ASP A 38 -4.57 11.30 3.95
C ASP A 38 -3.06 11.66 3.91
N VAL A 39 -2.46 11.57 2.72
CA VAL A 39 -1.08 11.95 2.41
C VAL A 39 -0.96 12.30 0.94
N THR A 40 -0.10 13.26 0.64
CA THR A 40 0.23 13.65 -0.73
C THR A 40 1.71 13.37 -0.99
N LEU A 41 2.02 12.70 -2.10
CA LEU A 41 3.39 12.57 -2.60
C LEU A 41 3.61 13.64 -3.67
N SER A 42 4.69 14.41 -3.55
CA SER A 42 5.14 15.37 -4.56
C SER A 42 6.36 14.81 -5.27
N CYS A 43 6.40 14.88 -6.60
CA CYS A 43 7.53 14.43 -7.40
C CYS A 43 7.59 15.26 -8.69
N GLN A 44 8.74 15.87 -8.97
CA GLN A 44 8.96 16.71 -10.15
C GLN A 44 7.90 17.81 -10.35
N GLY A 45 7.47 18.44 -9.26
CA GLY A 45 6.45 19.49 -9.28
C GLY A 45 5.01 19.01 -9.50
N SER A 46 4.80 17.70 -9.67
CA SER A 46 3.48 17.06 -9.75
C SER A 46 3.16 16.35 -8.45
N THR A 47 1.87 16.13 -8.16
CA THR A 47 1.43 15.52 -6.89
C THR A 47 0.45 14.37 -7.09
N ILE A 48 0.43 13.44 -6.12
CA ILE A 48 -0.50 12.31 -6.07
C ILE A 48 -1.01 12.17 -4.64
N ASN A 49 -2.34 12.15 -4.44
CA ASN A 49 -2.91 11.83 -3.14
C ASN A 49 -3.05 10.31 -3.00
N CYS A 50 -2.69 9.79 -1.83
CA CYS A 50 -2.78 8.37 -1.52
C CYS A 50 -3.06 8.14 -0.03
N HIS A 51 -2.93 6.89 0.40
CA HIS A 51 -3.27 6.46 1.76
C HIS A 51 -2.01 6.09 2.51
N LYS A 52 -1.77 6.72 3.67
CA LYS A 52 -0.65 6.43 4.58
C LYS A 52 -0.57 4.93 4.84
N ILE A 53 -1.68 4.31 5.19
CA ILE A 53 -1.73 2.89 5.55
C ILE A 53 -1.19 1.97 4.45
N VAL A 54 -1.46 2.27 3.18
CA VAL A 54 -1.00 1.44 2.05
C VAL A 54 0.48 1.65 1.81
N ILE A 55 0.95 2.90 1.74
CA ILE A 55 2.36 3.17 1.48
C ILE A 55 3.26 2.76 2.65
N LEU A 56 2.79 2.84 3.89
CA LEU A 56 3.46 2.31 5.09
C LEU A 56 3.57 0.78 5.03
N ALA A 57 2.47 0.10 4.66
CA ALA A 57 2.46 -1.36 4.53
C ALA A 57 3.41 -1.84 3.43
N SER A 58 3.56 -1.05 2.36
CA SER A 58 4.28 -1.46 1.15
C SER A 58 5.72 -0.96 1.03
N SER A 59 6.17 -0.01 1.86
CA SER A 59 7.51 0.59 1.79
C SER A 59 8.11 0.87 3.16
N ARG A 60 9.35 0.39 3.37
CA ARG A 60 10.12 0.67 4.60
C ARG A 60 10.60 2.12 4.67
N MET A 61 10.84 2.76 3.51
CA MET A 61 11.25 4.16 3.46
C MET A 61 10.12 5.05 3.96
N PHE A 62 8.90 4.84 3.46
CA PHE A 62 7.72 5.59 3.91
C PHE A 62 7.42 5.33 5.39
N GLU A 63 7.55 4.08 5.85
CA GLU A 63 7.45 3.74 7.27
C GLU A 63 8.35 4.58 8.17
N LYS A 64 9.64 4.68 7.84
CA LYS A 64 10.62 5.46 8.63
C LYS A 64 10.31 6.97 8.66
N HIS A 65 9.76 7.53 7.57
CA HIS A 65 9.52 8.97 7.45
C HIS A 65 8.16 9.38 8.05
N LEU A 66 7.09 8.66 7.71
CA LEU A 66 5.73 9.03 8.12
C LEU A 66 5.46 8.81 9.60
N LEU A 67 6.06 7.79 10.22
CA LEU A 67 5.92 7.56 11.66
C LEU A 67 6.49 8.69 12.53
N LYS A 68 7.35 9.54 11.96
CA LYS A 68 7.94 10.71 12.63
C LYS A 68 7.20 12.01 12.33
N THR A 69 6.15 11.95 11.52
CA THR A 69 5.46 13.14 11.00
C THR A 69 4.19 13.42 11.81
N GLU A 70 4.17 14.53 12.54
CA GLU A 70 3.03 14.93 13.40
C GLU A 70 1.96 15.76 12.67
N CYS A 71 2.07 15.89 11.34
CA CYS A 71 1.15 16.71 10.53
C CYS A 71 -0.09 15.93 10.05
N GLN A 72 -1.26 16.60 10.10
CA GLN A 72 -2.45 16.15 9.38
C GLN A 72 -2.25 16.38 7.87
N ASN A 73 -2.28 15.31 7.10
CA ASN A 73 -2.07 15.30 5.63
C ASN A 73 -0.70 15.84 5.17
N PRO A 74 0.40 15.15 5.49
CA PRO A 74 1.72 15.58 5.08
C PRO A 74 1.90 15.50 3.57
N ILE A 75 2.68 16.44 3.03
CA ILE A 75 3.21 16.38 1.67
C ILE A 75 4.63 15.81 1.77
N ILE A 76 4.89 14.68 1.13
CA ILE A 76 6.21 14.05 1.07
C ILE A 76 6.81 14.31 -0.29
N GLU A 77 7.92 15.03 -0.33
CA GLU A 77 8.67 15.27 -1.56
C GLU A 77 9.60 14.10 -1.89
N ILE A 78 9.49 13.61 -3.13
CA ILE A 78 10.25 12.51 -3.70
C ILE A 78 11.20 13.10 -4.74
N ASP A 79 12.42 13.47 -4.32
CA ASP A 79 13.47 14.02 -5.18
C ASP A 79 14.68 13.08 -5.36
N ALA A 80 14.44 11.76 -5.25
CA ALA A 80 15.52 10.76 -5.33
C ALA A 80 15.95 10.44 -6.79
N GLY A 81 15.78 11.37 -7.73
CA GLY A 81 15.94 11.11 -9.17
C GLY A 81 14.93 10.08 -9.71
N ILE A 82 13.75 10.02 -9.09
CA ILE A 82 12.61 9.19 -9.52
C ILE A 82 11.74 10.06 -10.42
N GLN A 83 11.34 9.53 -11.58
CA GLN A 83 10.41 10.23 -12.47
C GLN A 83 8.98 10.07 -11.96
N PHE A 84 8.11 11.05 -12.24
CA PHE A 84 6.72 11.03 -11.80
C PHE A 84 5.99 9.76 -12.28
N GLU A 85 6.21 9.34 -13.52
CA GLU A 85 5.61 8.13 -14.11
C GLU A 85 6.08 6.86 -13.41
N GLN A 86 7.33 6.83 -12.93
CA GLN A 86 7.83 5.71 -12.14
C GLN A 86 7.13 5.65 -10.79
N LEU A 87 6.94 6.79 -10.12
CA LEU A 87 6.20 6.88 -8.87
C LEU A 87 4.74 6.43 -9.03
N GLN A 88 4.08 6.83 -10.13
CA GLN A 88 2.72 6.37 -10.45
C GLN A 88 2.64 4.84 -10.55
N ARG A 89 3.56 4.23 -11.32
CA ARG A 89 3.62 2.77 -11.47
C ARG A 89 3.93 2.05 -10.16
N ILE A 90 4.79 2.64 -9.32
CA ILE A 90 5.07 2.11 -7.99
C ILE A 90 3.80 2.11 -7.14
N LEU A 91 3.03 3.20 -7.16
CA LEU A 91 1.75 3.24 -6.44
C LEU A 91 0.76 2.22 -7.01
N ASP A 92 0.64 2.09 -8.33
CA ASP A 92 -0.21 1.08 -8.96
C ASP A 92 0.16 -0.33 -8.45
N TYR A 93 1.46 -0.66 -8.41
CA TYR A 93 1.95 -1.91 -7.82
C TYR A 93 1.55 -2.04 -6.34
N MET A 94 1.69 -0.98 -5.53
CA MET A 94 1.32 -1.01 -4.11
C MET A 94 -0.19 -1.23 -3.89
N TYR A 95 -1.05 -0.77 -4.81
CA TYR A 95 -2.50 -0.84 -4.69
C TYR A 95 -3.12 -2.08 -5.33
N THR A 96 -2.42 -2.74 -6.27
CA THR A 96 -2.95 -3.90 -7.01
C THR A 96 -2.15 -5.18 -6.79
N GLY A 97 -0.90 -5.06 -6.31
CA GLY A 97 0.04 -6.17 -6.17
C GLY A 97 0.79 -6.50 -7.46
N GLU A 98 0.47 -5.88 -8.58
CA GLU A 98 1.08 -6.12 -9.89
C GLU A 98 1.24 -4.83 -10.70
N VAL A 99 2.14 -4.83 -11.69
CA VAL A 99 2.28 -3.71 -12.61
C VAL A 99 2.90 -4.20 -13.91
N ILE A 100 2.43 -3.65 -15.03
CA ILE A 100 3.02 -3.88 -16.35
C ILE A 100 3.99 -2.75 -16.63
N VAL A 101 5.27 -3.09 -16.83
CA VAL A 101 6.34 -2.14 -17.11
C VAL A 101 6.96 -2.49 -18.46
N PRO A 102 7.06 -1.54 -19.41
CA PRO A 102 7.81 -1.75 -20.64
C PRO A 102 9.25 -2.12 -20.36
N GLU A 103 9.84 -3.02 -21.15
CA GLU A 103 11.22 -3.48 -20.96
C GLU A 103 12.23 -2.31 -20.94
N SER A 104 12.01 -1.30 -21.79
CA SER A 104 12.81 -0.07 -21.84
C SER A 104 12.78 0.76 -20.54
N GLU A 105 11.75 0.57 -19.71
CA GLU A 105 11.54 1.33 -18.47
C GLU A 105 11.79 0.49 -17.21
N LEU A 106 11.97 -0.82 -17.36
CA LEU A 106 12.11 -1.78 -16.26
C LEU A 106 13.26 -1.42 -15.31
N VAL A 107 14.42 -1.06 -15.85
CA VAL A 107 15.60 -0.67 -15.04
C VAL A 107 15.26 0.53 -14.16
N GLY A 108 14.61 1.55 -14.73
CA GLY A 108 14.22 2.75 -14.00
C GLY A 108 13.16 2.46 -12.93
N PHE A 109 12.17 1.62 -13.24
CA PHE A 109 11.17 1.18 -12.27
C PHE A 109 11.82 0.44 -11.08
N LEU A 110 12.70 -0.53 -11.35
CA LEU A 110 13.39 -1.29 -10.31
C LEU A 110 14.28 -0.41 -9.43
N GLN A 111 14.97 0.56 -10.02
CA GLN A 111 15.76 1.54 -9.26
C GLN A 111 14.88 2.43 -8.37
N ALA A 112 13.72 2.88 -8.87
CA ALA A 112 12.78 3.65 -8.08
C ALA A 112 12.21 2.83 -6.91
N ALA A 113 11.81 1.58 -7.16
CA ALA A 113 11.38 0.62 -6.16
C ALA A 113 12.42 0.39 -5.06
N GLU A 114 13.68 0.21 -5.45
CA GLU A 114 14.80 0.02 -4.52
C GLU A 114 15.02 1.25 -3.64
N LYS A 115 15.04 2.46 -4.24
CA LYS A 115 15.17 3.74 -3.50
C LYS A 115 14.02 3.98 -2.53
N LEU A 116 12.80 3.60 -2.92
CA LEU A 116 11.62 3.69 -2.08
C LEU A 116 11.50 2.49 -1.12
N GLU A 117 12.46 1.56 -1.08
CA GLU A 117 12.44 0.34 -0.27
C GLU A 117 11.08 -0.40 -0.34
N VAL A 118 10.54 -0.56 -1.55
CA VAL A 118 9.24 -1.22 -1.80
C VAL A 118 9.35 -2.72 -1.58
N LYS A 119 8.41 -3.29 -0.83
CA LYS A 119 8.35 -4.72 -0.51
C LYS A 119 7.89 -5.53 -1.71
N GLY A 120 8.27 -6.81 -1.79
CA GLY A 120 7.73 -7.77 -2.76
C GLY A 120 8.31 -7.68 -4.18
N ILE A 121 9.19 -6.72 -4.47
CA ILE A 121 9.88 -6.62 -5.76
C ILE A 121 11.13 -7.50 -5.71
N VAL A 122 11.03 -8.67 -6.34
CA VAL A 122 12.13 -9.61 -6.51
C VAL A 122 12.67 -9.45 -7.93
N ARG A 123 13.99 -9.31 -8.09
CA ARG A 123 14.62 -9.41 -9.41
C ARG A 123 14.41 -10.85 -9.90
N ILE A 124 13.63 -11.03 -10.97
CA ILE A 124 13.53 -12.30 -11.70
C ILE A 124 14.71 -12.39 -12.66
#